data_AF-A0A013SM15-F1
#
_entry.id   AF-A0A013SM15-F1
#
_cell.length_a   1.000
_cell.length_b   1.000
_cell.length_c   1.000
_cell.angle_alpha   90.00
_cell.angle_beta   90.00
_cell.angle_gamma   90.00
#
_symmetry.space_group_name_H-M   'P 1'
#
loop_
_entity.id
_entity.type
_entity.pdbx_description
1 polymer ?
#
loop_
_entity_poly.entity_id
_entity_poly.type
_entity_poly.pdbx_seq_one_letter_code
_entity_poly.pdbx_strand_id
1 'polypeptide(L)'
;MERVVITGMGINSCIGNTLEKVTDSLKAGRSGIRYNDVYAKLNFRSHVSATAEMDFENIDPELKKHMGVCAMYAYNSAVDALQHAELDATDIANNSKYGVIGGTGGSSTASIIDMLHSLKEKGASEVSSDLAPRYLTNTVSSNLANAFNLKGISQSIASACATSADAIGYAFHLIASGKTRLNAGRWR
;
A
#
# COMPACT_ATOMS: atom_id res chain seq x y z
N MET A 1 27.60 2.20 -9.88
CA MET A 1 26.18 1.98 -9.52
C MET A 1 25.67 0.88 -10.41
N GLU A 2 24.96 -0.08 -9.83
CA GLU A 2 24.27 -1.13 -10.57
C GLU A 2 23.11 -0.54 -11.37
N ARG A 3 22.75 -1.18 -12.49
CA ARG A 3 21.52 -0.85 -13.23
C ARG A 3 20.32 -1.36 -12.46
N VAL A 4 19.25 -0.59 -12.44
CA VAL A 4 17.97 -0.94 -11.80
C VAL A 4 16.89 -0.93 -12.86
N VAL A 5 16.00 -1.92 -12.82
CA VAL A 5 14.89 -2.09 -13.75
C VAL A 5 13.60 -2.34 -12.99
N ILE A 6 12.46 -2.02 -13.62
CA ILE A 6 11.13 -2.37 -13.13
C ILE A 6 10.74 -3.69 -13.77
N THR A 7 10.45 -4.70 -12.95
CA THR A 7 10.09 -6.06 -13.43
C THR A 7 8.60 -6.37 -13.27
N GLY A 8 7.88 -5.62 -12.43
CA GLY A 8 6.47 -5.83 -12.18
C GLY A 8 5.81 -4.56 -11.64
N MET A 9 4.49 -4.48 -11.82
CA MET A 9 3.66 -3.34 -11.44
C MET A 9 2.27 -3.85 -11.07
N GLY A 10 1.65 -3.23 -10.07
CA GLY A 10 0.27 -3.44 -9.69
C GLY A 10 -0.35 -2.13 -9.22
N ILE A 11 -1.68 -2.03 -9.27
CA ILE A 11 -2.36 -0.74 -9.07
C ILE A 11 -3.80 -0.90 -8.58
N ASN A 12 -4.16 -0.11 -7.56
CA ASN A 12 -5.54 0.20 -7.20
C ASN A 12 -5.79 1.70 -7.42
N SER A 13 -6.79 2.04 -8.23
CA SER A 13 -7.03 3.43 -8.65
C SER A 13 -8.52 3.70 -8.88
N CYS A 14 -8.91 4.97 -8.74
CA CYS A 14 -10.27 5.45 -9.04
C CYS A 14 -10.71 5.26 -10.50
N ILE A 15 -9.80 4.89 -11.39
CA ILE A 15 -10.08 4.59 -12.81
C ILE A 15 -9.86 3.12 -13.19
N GLY A 16 -9.62 2.25 -12.20
CA GLY A 16 -9.44 0.81 -12.38
C GLY A 16 -8.50 0.21 -11.34
N ASN A 17 -8.74 -1.06 -11.00
CA ASN A 17 -7.89 -1.86 -10.10
C ASN A 17 -7.02 -2.88 -10.83
N THR A 18 -6.83 -2.74 -12.14
CA THR A 18 -5.87 -3.54 -12.91
C THR A 18 -5.15 -2.65 -13.92
N LEU A 19 -3.97 -3.07 -14.39
CA LEU A 19 -3.20 -2.32 -15.40
C LEU A 19 -4.00 -2.15 -16.70
N GLU A 20 -4.77 -3.17 -17.10
CA GLU A 20 -5.60 -3.15 -18.32
C GLU A 20 -6.72 -2.13 -18.18
N LYS A 21 -7.48 -2.17 -17.07
CA LYS A 21 -8.58 -1.24 -16.81
C LYS A 21 -8.08 0.21 -16.74
N VAL A 22 -6.98 0.44 -16.03
CA VAL A 22 -6.36 1.76 -15.94
C VAL A 22 -5.89 2.23 -17.32
N THR A 23 -5.22 1.38 -18.09
CA THR A 23 -4.74 1.71 -19.45
C THR A 23 -5.89 2.08 -20.37
N ASP A 24 -6.96 1.28 -20.37
CA ASP A 24 -8.15 1.57 -21.17
C ASP A 24 -8.82 2.90 -20.73
N SER A 25 -8.89 3.16 -19.43
CA SER A 25 -9.47 4.41 -18.91
C SER A 25 -8.64 5.64 -19.29
N LEU A 26 -7.32 5.52 -19.27
CA LEU A 26 -6.41 6.57 -19.73
C LEU A 26 -6.57 6.83 -21.23
N LYS A 27 -6.61 5.78 -22.05
CA LYS A 27 -6.79 5.90 -23.52
C LYS A 27 -8.15 6.51 -23.89
N ALA A 28 -9.20 6.15 -23.16
CA ALA A 28 -10.55 6.63 -23.41
C ALA A 28 -10.89 7.96 -22.70
N GLY A 29 -9.98 8.54 -21.91
CA GLY A 29 -10.23 9.78 -21.17
C GLY A 29 -11.30 9.66 -20.09
N ARG A 30 -11.46 8.49 -19.48
CA ARG A 30 -12.50 8.24 -18.47
C ARG A 30 -12.08 8.78 -17.11
N SER A 31 -12.85 9.73 -16.59
CA SER A 31 -12.64 10.28 -15.25
C SER A 31 -12.98 9.26 -14.15
N GLY A 32 -12.23 9.28 -13.05
CA GLY A 32 -12.54 8.56 -11.80
C GLY A 32 -13.28 9.42 -10.77
N ILE A 33 -13.54 10.70 -11.07
CA ILE A 33 -14.22 11.63 -10.17
C ILE A 33 -15.72 11.34 -10.16
N ARG A 34 -16.32 11.23 -8.98
CA ARG A 34 -17.74 10.98 -8.77
C ARG A 34 -18.28 11.88 -7.68
N TYR A 35 -19.61 12.04 -7.65
CA TYR A 35 -20.29 12.62 -6.50
C TYR A 35 -20.05 11.75 -5.26
N ASN A 36 -19.82 12.39 -4.12
CA ASN A 36 -19.59 11.76 -2.85
C ASN A 36 -20.71 12.16 -1.88
N ASP A 37 -21.64 11.23 -1.70
CA ASP A 37 -22.82 11.36 -0.85
C ASP A 37 -22.47 11.39 0.65
N VAL A 38 -21.34 10.82 1.07
CA VAL A 38 -20.83 10.99 2.45
C VAL A 38 -20.46 12.46 2.69
N TYR A 39 -19.73 13.07 1.77
CA TYR A 39 -19.29 14.47 1.89
C TYR A 39 -20.49 15.42 1.90
N ALA A 40 -21.50 15.17 1.05
CA ALA A 40 -22.71 15.97 1.03
C ALA A 40 -23.54 15.86 2.31
N LYS A 41 -23.72 14.64 2.86
CA LYS A 41 -24.43 14.43 4.14
C LYS A 41 -23.71 15.11 5.31
N LEU A 42 -22.39 15.20 5.26
CA LEU A 42 -21.56 15.90 6.25
C LEU A 42 -21.47 17.41 6.01
N ASN A 43 -22.18 17.95 5.01
CA ASN A 43 -22.21 19.37 4.66
C ASN A 43 -20.81 19.94 4.33
N PHE A 44 -19.98 19.17 3.64
CA PHE A 44 -18.68 19.63 3.15
C PHE A 44 -18.86 20.61 1.99
N ARG A 45 -17.96 21.56 1.81
CA ARG A 45 -18.02 22.48 0.66
C ARG A 45 -17.87 21.74 -0.69
N SER A 46 -17.07 20.68 -0.75
CA SER A 46 -16.90 19.84 -1.93
C SER A 46 -17.69 18.55 -1.75
N HIS A 47 -18.49 18.17 -2.76
CA HIS A 47 -19.26 16.94 -2.80
C HIS A 47 -18.72 15.95 -3.85
N VAL A 48 -17.44 16.03 -4.21
CA VAL A 48 -16.83 15.12 -5.20
C VAL A 48 -15.54 14.52 -4.69
N SER A 49 -15.26 13.27 -5.08
CA SER A 49 -14.00 12.57 -4.80
C SER A 49 -13.66 11.56 -5.89
N ALA A 50 -12.40 11.13 -5.91
CA ALA A 50 -11.91 10.00 -6.70
C ALA A 50 -11.59 8.86 -5.73
N THR A 51 -12.59 8.02 -5.45
CA THR A 51 -12.43 6.87 -4.57
C THR A 51 -12.14 5.64 -5.42
N ALA A 52 -11.08 4.91 -5.12
CA ALA A 52 -10.86 3.59 -5.71
C ALA A 52 -11.89 2.58 -5.19
N GLU A 53 -12.18 1.56 -5.98
CA GLU A 53 -13.03 0.46 -5.54
C GLU A 53 -12.34 -0.32 -4.41
N MET A 54 -13.02 -0.47 -3.27
CA MET A 54 -12.53 -1.13 -2.06
C MET A 54 -12.82 -2.64 -2.12
N ASP A 55 -12.13 -3.35 -3.01
CA ASP A 55 -12.18 -4.81 -3.06
C ASP A 55 -11.03 -5.40 -2.21
N PHE A 56 -11.38 -5.93 -1.05
CA PHE A 56 -10.43 -6.50 -0.08
C PHE A 56 -10.87 -7.89 0.40
N GLU A 57 -11.71 -8.59 -0.36
CA GLU A 57 -12.28 -9.88 0.06
C GLU A 57 -11.22 -10.99 0.09
N ASN A 58 -10.24 -10.91 -0.81
CA ASN A 58 -9.18 -11.91 -0.97
C ASN A 58 -7.99 -11.72 0.00
N ILE A 59 -8.04 -10.71 0.88
CA ILE A 59 -7.00 -10.51 1.89
C ILE A 59 -7.26 -11.46 3.06
N ASP A 60 -6.26 -12.24 3.43
CA ASP A 60 -6.31 -13.13 4.60
C ASP A 60 -6.82 -12.37 5.85
N PRO A 61 -7.86 -12.86 6.55
CA PRO A 61 -8.45 -12.17 7.70
C PRO A 61 -7.44 -11.86 8.83
N GLU A 62 -6.46 -12.73 9.06
CA GLU A 62 -5.43 -12.56 10.07
C GLU A 62 -4.41 -11.49 9.69
N LEU A 63 -4.18 -11.25 8.40
CA LEU A 63 -3.42 -10.10 7.93
C LEU A 63 -4.26 -8.83 8.00
N LYS A 64 -5.52 -8.91 7.54
CA LYS A 64 -6.44 -7.78 7.39
C LYS A 64 -6.69 -7.05 8.71
N LYS A 65 -6.70 -7.77 9.85
CA LYS A 65 -6.86 -7.15 11.17
C LYS A 65 -5.76 -6.15 11.54
N HIS A 66 -4.60 -6.18 10.89
CA HIS A 66 -3.50 -5.24 11.14
C HIS A 66 -3.40 -4.12 10.09
N MET A 67 -4.23 -4.17 9.05
CA MET A 67 -4.13 -3.27 7.90
C MET A 67 -5.12 -2.10 8.01
N GLY A 68 -4.59 -0.88 7.90
CA GLY A 68 -5.39 0.27 7.49
C GLY A 68 -5.79 0.15 6.01
N VAL A 69 -6.78 0.92 5.56
CA VAL A 69 -7.26 0.89 4.15
C VAL A 69 -6.11 1.12 3.15
N CYS A 70 -5.17 2.01 3.45
CA CYS A 70 -3.98 2.22 2.63
C CYS A 70 -3.08 0.98 2.52
N ALA A 71 -2.90 0.22 3.60
CA ALA A 71 -2.13 -1.02 3.59
C ALA A 71 -2.86 -2.13 2.81
N MET A 72 -4.19 -2.17 2.86
CA MET A 72 -4.99 -3.12 2.06
C MET A 72 -4.86 -2.85 0.56
N TYR A 73 -4.94 -1.58 0.13
CA TYR A 73 -4.65 -1.21 -1.26
C TYR A 73 -3.23 -1.57 -1.67
N ALA A 74 -2.25 -1.25 -0.82
CA ALA A 74 -0.86 -1.56 -1.09
C ALA A 74 -0.60 -3.08 -1.18
N TYR A 75 -1.31 -3.88 -0.38
CA TYR A 75 -1.22 -5.34 -0.42
C TYR A 75 -1.73 -5.90 -1.74
N ASN A 76 -2.93 -5.52 -2.16
CA ASN A 76 -3.46 -5.95 -3.46
C ASN A 76 -2.54 -5.54 -4.61
N SER A 77 -2.11 -4.27 -4.64
CA SER A 77 -1.17 -3.77 -5.65
C SER A 77 0.18 -4.51 -5.61
N ALA A 78 0.64 -4.95 -4.44
CA ALA A 78 1.88 -5.72 -4.33
C ALA A 78 1.71 -7.17 -4.81
N VAL A 79 0.57 -7.81 -4.54
CA VAL A 79 0.24 -9.15 -5.09
C VAL A 79 0.24 -9.10 -6.61
N ASP A 80 -0.46 -8.13 -7.20
CA ASP A 80 -0.50 -7.94 -8.66
C ASP A 80 0.90 -7.65 -9.23
N ALA A 81 1.72 -6.86 -8.52
CA ALA A 81 3.08 -6.55 -8.95
C ALA A 81 3.99 -7.78 -8.94
N LEU A 82 3.84 -8.69 -7.97
CA LEU A 82 4.57 -9.96 -7.92
C LEU A 82 4.15 -10.88 -9.07
N GLN A 83 2.84 -11.02 -9.28
CA GLN A 83 2.31 -11.82 -10.40
C GLN A 83 2.79 -11.29 -11.75
N HIS A 84 2.77 -9.97 -11.96
CA HIS A 84 3.30 -9.34 -13.19
C HIS A 84 4.82 -9.55 -13.34
N ALA A 85 5.56 -9.66 -12.24
CA ALA A 85 6.98 -10.01 -12.25
C ALA A 85 7.25 -11.52 -12.41
N GLU A 86 6.21 -12.35 -12.58
CA GLU A 86 6.29 -13.82 -12.59
C GLU A 86 6.96 -14.37 -11.32
N LEU A 87 6.62 -13.78 -10.17
CA LEU A 87 7.09 -14.21 -8.85
C LEU A 87 5.92 -14.58 -7.95
N ASP A 88 6.13 -15.60 -7.12
CA ASP A 88 5.26 -15.95 -6.02
C ASP A 88 5.77 -15.34 -4.70
N ALA A 89 4.87 -15.17 -3.72
CA ALA A 89 5.25 -14.71 -2.39
C ALA A 89 6.32 -15.61 -1.73
N THR A 90 6.34 -16.90 -2.06
CA THR A 90 7.34 -17.86 -1.58
C THR A 90 8.73 -17.62 -2.15
N ASP A 91 8.86 -17.00 -3.32
CA ASP A 91 10.16 -16.70 -3.93
C ASP A 91 10.93 -15.60 -3.19
N ILE A 92 10.18 -14.71 -2.52
CA ILE A 92 10.71 -13.54 -1.81
C ILE A 92 10.72 -13.71 -0.29
N ALA A 93 9.93 -14.65 0.24
CA ALA A 93 9.83 -14.92 1.66
C ALA A 93 11.16 -15.43 2.26
N ASN A 94 11.37 -15.12 3.54
CA ASN A 94 12.55 -15.55 4.32
C ASN A 94 13.92 -15.15 3.73
N ASN A 95 13.94 -14.17 2.83
CA ASN A 95 15.16 -13.80 2.11
C ASN A 95 15.54 -12.35 2.40
N SER A 96 16.74 -12.15 2.96
CA SER A 96 17.26 -10.84 3.38
C SER A 96 17.53 -9.88 2.21
N LYS A 97 17.53 -10.40 0.98
CA LYS A 97 17.68 -9.60 -0.24
C LYS A 97 16.39 -8.86 -0.61
N TYR A 98 15.23 -9.40 -0.26
CA TYR A 98 13.94 -8.81 -0.53
C TYR A 98 13.48 -7.94 0.63
N GLY A 99 13.21 -6.68 0.32
CA GLY A 99 12.73 -5.69 1.26
C GLY A 99 11.58 -4.89 0.66
N VAL A 100 11.05 -3.97 1.46
CA VAL A 100 9.97 -3.07 1.08
C VAL A 100 10.32 -1.65 1.49
N ILE A 101 10.24 -0.75 0.52
CA ILE A 101 10.19 0.69 0.75
C ILE A 101 8.82 1.14 0.31
N GLY A 102 7.98 1.46 1.28
CA GLY A 102 6.61 1.92 1.06
C GLY A 102 6.40 3.28 1.72
N GLY A 103 5.18 3.76 1.68
CA GLY A 103 4.86 5.00 2.37
C GLY A 103 3.42 5.41 2.20
N THR A 104 2.98 6.25 3.12
CA THR A 104 1.69 6.94 3.05
C THR A 104 1.93 8.42 3.32
N GLY A 105 1.16 9.30 2.66
CA GLY A 105 1.24 10.74 2.92
C GLY A 105 0.85 11.12 4.35
N GLY A 106 0.06 10.27 5.03
CA GLY A 106 -0.34 10.41 6.42
C GLY A 106 -0.77 9.07 7.03
N SER A 107 -1.19 9.08 8.28
CA SER A 107 -1.70 7.91 9.00
C SER A 107 -3.12 7.50 8.53
N SER A 108 -3.56 6.29 8.90
CA SER A 108 -4.95 5.88 8.74
C SER A 108 -5.84 6.65 9.74
N THR A 109 -6.42 7.77 9.28
CA THR A 109 -7.29 8.61 10.10
C THR A 109 -8.54 7.87 10.57
N ALA A 110 -9.11 7.00 9.72
CA ALA A 110 -10.24 6.14 10.10
C ALA A 110 -9.90 5.24 11.30
N SER A 111 -8.72 4.60 11.29
CA SER A 111 -8.30 3.72 12.38
C SER A 111 -8.01 4.48 13.68
N ILE A 112 -7.55 5.73 13.59
CA ILE A 112 -7.39 6.60 14.78
C ILE A 112 -8.76 6.94 15.37
N ILE A 113 -9.76 7.22 14.53
CA ILE A 113 -11.12 7.52 14.98
C ILE A 113 -11.74 6.30 15.66
N ASP A 114 -11.61 5.10 15.08
CA ASP A 114 -12.10 3.84 15.68
C ASP A 114 -11.47 3.57 17.05
N MET A 115 -10.16 3.81 17.16
CA MET A 115 -9.43 3.71 18.42
C MET A 115 -9.96 4.70 19.47
N LEU A 116 -10.18 5.96 19.07
CA LEU A 116 -10.69 6.99 19.97
C LEU A 116 -12.13 6.71 20.42
N HIS A 117 -12.99 6.18 19.55
CA HIS A 117 -14.34 5.75 19.93
C HIS A 117 -14.27 4.61 20.95
N SER A 118 -13.47 3.58 20.67
CA SER A 118 -13.29 2.45 21.59
C SER A 118 -12.80 2.90 22.96
N LEU A 119 -11.80 3.79 22.99
CA LEU A 119 -11.25 4.34 24.22
C LEU A 119 -12.29 5.15 25.02
N LYS A 120 -13.08 6.00 24.35
CA LYS A 120 -14.06 6.86 25.01
C LYS A 120 -15.29 6.11 25.52
N GLU A 121 -15.77 5.15 24.73
CA GLU A 121 -17.01 4.43 25.05
C GLU A 121 -16.78 3.26 26.00
N LYS A 122 -15.62 2.60 25.91
CA LYS A 122 -15.38 1.32 26.59
C LYS A 122 -14.15 1.32 27.50
N GLY A 123 -13.30 2.34 27.43
CA GLY A 123 -12.08 2.46 28.22
C GLY A 123 -10.86 1.81 27.58
N ALA A 124 -9.70 2.01 28.20
CA ALA A 124 -8.39 1.66 27.62
C ALA A 124 -8.17 0.15 27.44
N SER A 125 -8.76 -0.69 28.29
CA SER A 125 -8.62 -2.16 28.21
C SER A 125 -9.25 -2.75 26.95
N GLU A 126 -10.22 -2.05 26.35
CA GLU A 126 -10.95 -2.51 25.16
C GLU A 126 -10.33 -2.01 23.85
N VAL A 127 -9.23 -1.26 23.92
CA VAL A 127 -8.51 -0.83 22.73
C VAL A 127 -7.66 -1.99 22.21
N SER A 128 -8.06 -2.54 21.05
CA SER A 128 -7.31 -3.62 20.42
C SER A 128 -5.88 -3.21 20.06
N SER A 129 -4.91 -4.07 20.40
CA SER A 129 -3.52 -3.93 19.99
C SER A 129 -3.32 -3.95 18.48
N ASP A 130 -4.25 -4.56 17.73
CA ASP A 130 -4.20 -4.66 16.27
C ASP A 130 -4.44 -3.31 15.58
N LEU A 131 -4.93 -2.30 16.32
CA LEU A 131 -5.15 -0.96 15.79
C LEU A 131 -3.86 -0.19 15.54
N ALA A 132 -2.83 -0.39 16.36
CA ALA A 132 -1.56 0.33 16.22
C ALA A 132 -0.91 0.10 14.83
N PRO A 133 -0.77 -1.15 14.34
CA PRO A 133 -0.30 -1.41 12.98
C PRO A 133 -1.13 -0.75 11.86
N ARG A 134 -2.40 -0.40 12.10
CA ARG A 134 -3.28 0.20 11.09
C ARG A 134 -3.02 1.68 10.86
N TYR A 135 -2.64 2.44 11.90
CA TYR A 135 -2.52 3.90 11.80
C TYR A 135 -1.10 4.42 11.84
N LEU A 136 -0.11 3.63 12.24
CA LEU A 136 1.28 4.09 12.20
C LEU A 136 1.68 4.50 10.78
N THR A 137 2.53 5.51 10.66
CA THR A 137 3.00 6.03 9.37
C THR A 137 3.75 4.99 8.54
N ASN A 138 4.23 3.92 9.18
CA ASN A 138 4.87 2.79 8.52
C ASN A 138 3.89 1.63 8.19
N THR A 139 2.58 1.83 8.31
CA THR A 139 1.56 0.77 8.14
C THR A 139 1.73 -0.01 6.82
N VAL A 140 2.05 0.67 5.71
CA VAL A 140 2.28 0.02 4.42
C VAL A 140 3.51 -0.89 4.46
N SER A 141 4.69 -0.37 4.79
CA SER A 141 5.92 -1.18 4.75
C SER A 141 5.86 -2.33 5.76
N SER A 142 5.31 -2.09 6.96
CA SER A 142 5.23 -3.11 8.01
C SER A 142 4.25 -4.23 7.65
N ASN A 143 3.07 -3.90 7.13
CA ASN A 143 2.08 -4.90 6.75
C ASN A 143 2.53 -5.72 5.53
N LEU A 144 3.16 -5.09 4.53
CA LEU A 144 3.69 -5.83 3.38
C LEU A 144 4.87 -6.72 3.77
N ALA A 145 5.78 -6.23 4.61
CA ALA A 145 6.90 -7.04 5.10
C ALA A 145 6.41 -8.28 5.87
N ASN A 146 5.36 -8.11 6.70
CA ASN A 146 4.74 -9.21 7.42
C ASN A 146 4.04 -10.19 6.45
N ALA A 147 3.17 -9.67 5.58
CA ALA A 147 2.36 -10.47 4.68
C ALA A 147 3.18 -11.33 3.71
N PHE A 148 4.30 -10.82 3.21
CA PHE A 148 5.22 -11.56 2.33
C PHE A 148 6.42 -12.15 3.05
N ASN A 149 6.45 -12.07 4.39
CA ASN A 149 7.52 -12.58 5.24
C ASN A 149 8.94 -12.14 4.78
N LEU A 150 9.08 -10.85 4.44
CA LEU A 150 10.32 -10.25 3.96
C LEU A 150 11.32 -10.11 5.10
N LYS A 151 12.61 -10.38 4.81
CA LYS A 151 13.70 -10.27 5.81
C LYS A 151 14.72 -9.19 5.48
N GLY A 152 14.55 -8.49 4.36
CA GLY A 152 15.39 -7.36 3.98
C GLY A 152 14.95 -6.05 4.64
N ILE A 153 15.38 -4.94 4.03
CA ILE A 153 15.06 -3.58 4.51
C ILE A 153 13.54 -3.38 4.50
N SER A 154 12.97 -2.93 5.61
CA SER A 154 11.59 -2.44 5.69
C SER A 154 11.61 -1.02 6.22
N GLN A 155 11.35 -0.05 5.34
CA GLN A 155 11.32 1.37 5.70
C GLN A 155 10.12 2.06 5.06
N SER A 156 9.66 3.11 5.72
CA SER A 156 8.61 3.98 5.20
C SER A 156 9.11 5.39 4.97
N ILE A 157 8.70 5.97 3.85
CA ILE A 157 8.93 7.37 3.51
C ILE A 157 7.60 8.13 3.59
N ALA A 158 7.64 9.37 4.06
CA ALA A 158 6.49 10.26 4.09
C ALA A 158 6.93 11.67 3.71
N SER A 159 6.43 12.15 2.57
CA SER A 159 6.69 13.48 2.02
C SER A 159 5.43 14.04 1.35
N ALA A 160 4.28 13.85 2.01
CA ALA A 160 2.95 14.25 1.54
C ALA A 160 2.65 13.67 0.14
N CYS A 161 2.45 14.53 -0.87
CA CYS A 161 2.12 14.10 -2.23
C CYS A 161 3.31 13.46 -2.96
N ALA A 162 4.54 13.70 -2.51
CA ALA A 162 5.75 13.14 -3.11
C ALA A 162 6.12 11.76 -2.55
N THR A 163 5.39 11.25 -1.54
CA THR A 163 5.75 10.05 -0.77
C THR A 163 6.13 8.85 -1.64
N SER A 164 5.32 8.48 -2.63
CA SER A 164 5.58 7.30 -3.45
C SER A 164 6.74 7.52 -4.42
N ALA A 165 6.92 8.74 -4.94
CA ALA A 165 8.04 9.08 -5.79
C ALA A 165 9.37 9.02 -5.01
N ASP A 166 9.40 9.58 -3.80
CA ASP A 166 10.57 9.52 -2.92
C ASP A 166 10.87 8.09 -2.47
N ALA A 167 9.84 7.28 -2.16
CA ALA A 167 9.99 5.85 -1.85
C ALA A 167 10.65 5.07 -2.99
N ILE A 168 10.18 5.27 -4.24
CA ILE A 168 10.76 4.62 -5.43
C ILE A 168 12.20 5.10 -5.65
N GLY A 169 12.46 6.41 -5.53
CA GLY A 169 13.82 6.96 -5.67
C GLY A 169 14.79 6.42 -4.61
N TYR A 170 14.34 6.32 -3.37
CA TYR A 170 15.14 5.74 -2.29
C TYR A 170 15.41 4.25 -2.50
N ALA A 171 14.39 3.47 -2.90
CA ALA A 171 14.54 2.07 -3.25
C ALA A 171 15.55 1.89 -4.42
N PHE A 172 15.44 2.72 -5.46
CA PHE A 172 16.40 2.77 -6.56
C PHE A 172 17.83 2.97 -6.05
N HIS A 173 18.08 3.95 -5.19
CA HIS A 173 19.41 4.21 -4.64
C HIS A 173 19.94 3.06 -3.78
N LEU A 174 19.10 2.40 -3.00
CA LEU A 174 19.48 1.21 -2.22
C LEU A 174 19.92 0.05 -3.13
N ILE A 175 19.19 -0.20 -4.22
CA ILE A 175 19.53 -1.25 -5.18
C ILE A 175 20.80 -0.87 -5.96
N ALA A 176 20.85 0.35 -6.49
CA ALA A 176 21.97 0.84 -7.31
C ALA A 176 23.30 0.90 -6.52
N SER A 177 23.24 1.09 -5.20
CA SER A 177 24.41 1.07 -4.31
C SER A 177 24.79 -0.33 -3.80
N GLY A 178 24.02 -1.37 -4.14
CA GLY A 178 24.25 -2.75 -3.70
C GLY A 178 23.90 -3.01 -2.23
N LYS A 179 23.27 -2.05 -1.53
CA LYS A 179 22.82 -2.19 -0.13
C LYS A 179 21.62 -3.12 0.01
N THR A 180 20.84 -3.28 -1.05
CA THR A 180 19.78 -4.29 -1.17
C THR A 180 19.77 -4.87 -2.58
N ARG A 181 19.14 -6.03 -2.80
CA ARG A 181 19.06 -6.67 -4.13
C ARG A 181 17.72 -7.36 -4.32
N LEU A 182 16.86 -6.83 -5.18
CA LEU A 182 15.73 -7.58 -5.72
C LEU A 182 16.22 -8.36 -6.95
N ASN A 183 16.81 -9.54 -6.75
CA ASN A 183 17.21 -10.41 -7.87
C ASN A 183 16.08 -11.42 -8.13
N ALA A 184 15.04 -10.98 -8.84
CA ALA A 184 14.19 -11.89 -9.60
C ALA A 184 15.07 -12.46 -10.72
N GLY A 185 15.55 -13.69 -10.57
CA GLY A 185 16.52 -14.25 -11.50
C GLY A 185 15.95 -14.35 -12.92
N ARG A 186 16.64 -13.77 -13.92
CA ARG A 186 16.77 -14.29 -15.31
C ARG A 186 17.48 -13.37 -16.30
N TRP A 187 17.95 -12.20 -15.90
CA TRP A 187 18.67 -11.30 -16.82
C TRP A 187 20.17 -11.34 -16.53
N ARG A 188 20.88 -12.23 -17.23
CA ARG A 188 22.33 -12.15 -17.46
C ARG A 188 22.57 -11.58 -18.85
#